data_AF-A0A834FJD5-F1
#
_entry.id   AF-A0A834FJD5-F1
#
_cell.length_a   1.000
_cell.length_b   1.000
_cell.length_c   1.000
_cell.angle_alpha   90.00
_cell.angle_beta   90.00
_cell.angle_gamma   90.00
#
_symmetry.space_group_name_H-M   'P 1'
#
loop_
_entity.id
_entity.type
_entity.pdbx_description
1 polymer ?
#
loop_
_entity_poly.entity_id
_entity_poly.type
_entity_poly.pdbx_seq_one_letter_code
_entity_poly.pdbx_strand_id
1 'polypeptide(L)'
;MTRMFRDGRTETVRSCTSEAVAFVRAMEDVSATNAQRLSLFQKAAEKHQNMYRLAMTGSGIDRHLFCLYIVSKYLSADSPFLNKVLSEPWRLSTSQTPQQQLNLVDINKFPKYVGAGGGFGPVADDGYGVSYIIVGENLITFHISSKFSSPNTVRVQTTLHFQTLFFNYLSTLCDLQDSYRFGQNIQKAMIDIQTLFRLDQDKKTPEYLHLQNGKKHI
;
A
#
# COMPACT_ATOMS: atom_id res chain seq x y z
N MET A 1 -6.16 -11.03 -6.35
CA MET A 1 -5.86 -12.28 -7.08
C MET A 1 -7.15 -12.83 -7.67
N THR A 2 -7.12 -13.48 -8.83
CA THR A 2 -8.31 -14.05 -9.51
C THR A 2 -8.45 -15.56 -9.31
N ARG A 3 -7.93 -16.10 -8.20
CA ARG A 3 -7.88 -17.55 -7.91
C ARG A 3 -9.25 -18.22 -7.66
N MET A 4 -10.34 -17.48 -7.73
CA MET A 4 -11.70 -18.04 -7.76
C MET A 4 -12.01 -18.70 -9.12
N PHE A 5 -11.25 -18.37 -10.16
CA PHE A 5 -11.36 -18.99 -11.48
C PHE A 5 -10.28 -20.06 -11.66
N ARG A 6 -10.60 -21.10 -12.45
CA ARG A 6 -9.64 -22.10 -12.89
C ARG A 6 -8.48 -21.42 -13.61
N ASP A 7 -7.25 -21.75 -13.21
CA ASP A 7 -6.01 -21.16 -13.72
C ASP A 7 -5.90 -19.62 -13.55
N GLY A 8 -6.75 -19.03 -12.71
CA GLY A 8 -6.76 -17.60 -12.43
C GLY A 8 -5.48 -17.13 -11.74
N ARG A 9 -4.87 -16.07 -12.27
CA ARG A 9 -3.66 -15.42 -11.74
C ARG A 9 -4.01 -14.08 -11.09
N THR A 10 -3.91 -13.00 -11.86
CA THR A 10 -4.03 -11.62 -11.37
C THR A 10 -4.88 -10.76 -12.28
N GLU A 11 -5.46 -9.73 -11.68
CA GLU A 11 -6.08 -8.57 -12.33
C GLU A 11 -5.49 -7.31 -11.68
N THR A 12 -5.49 -6.19 -12.39
CA THR A 12 -4.99 -4.90 -11.91
C THR A 12 -6.06 -4.15 -11.14
N VAL A 13 -5.68 -3.53 -10.02
CA VAL A 13 -6.49 -2.55 -9.30
C VAL A 13 -5.82 -1.19 -9.47
N ARG A 14 -6.52 -0.24 -10.09
CA ARG A 14 -6.01 1.12 -10.32
C ARG A 14 -6.29 1.99 -9.10
N SER A 15 -5.34 2.03 -8.16
CA SER A 15 -5.51 2.70 -6.86
C SER A 15 -5.68 4.22 -6.94
N CYS A 16 -5.22 4.87 -8.01
CA CYS A 16 -5.35 6.31 -8.21
C CYS A 16 -6.74 6.65 -8.76
N THR A 17 -7.74 6.73 -7.88
CA THR A 17 -9.11 7.13 -8.22
C THR A 17 -9.38 8.61 -7.93
N SER A 18 -10.47 9.14 -8.47
CA SER A 18 -10.99 10.46 -8.11
C SER A 18 -11.18 10.64 -6.60
N GLU A 19 -11.65 9.60 -5.92
CA GLU A 19 -11.89 9.58 -4.47
C GLU A 19 -10.57 9.62 -3.69
N ALA A 20 -9.57 8.85 -4.12
CA ALA A 20 -8.23 8.90 -3.55
C ALA A 20 -7.58 10.28 -3.74
N VAL A 21 -7.71 10.87 -4.93
CA VAL A 21 -7.20 12.23 -5.21
C VAL A 21 -7.92 13.28 -4.36
N ALA A 22 -9.23 13.19 -4.21
CA ALA A 22 -10.01 14.11 -3.37
C ALA A 22 -9.57 14.04 -1.91
N PHE A 23 -9.35 12.83 -1.38
CA PHE A 23 -8.81 12.63 -0.04
C PHE A 23 -7.41 13.25 0.12
N VAL A 24 -6.47 12.93 -0.78
CA VAL A 24 -5.10 13.47 -0.71
C VAL A 24 -5.09 15.00 -0.76
N ARG A 25 -5.89 15.61 -1.65
CA ARG A 25 -6.02 17.08 -1.72
C ARG A 25 -6.56 17.67 -0.42
N ALA A 26 -7.53 17.03 0.23
CA ALA A 26 -8.06 17.49 1.51
C ALA A 26 -7.05 17.35 2.67
N MET A 27 -6.11 16.40 2.59
CA MET A 27 -5.01 16.29 3.55
C MET A 27 -4.01 17.44 3.42
N GLU A 28 -3.83 17.99 2.22
CA GLU A 28 -2.96 19.13 1.94
C GLU A 28 -3.65 20.50 2.16
N ASP A 29 -4.98 20.53 2.16
CA ASP A 29 -5.76 21.74 2.37
C ASP A 29 -5.79 22.12 3.87
N VAL A 30 -5.19 23.25 4.20
CA VAL A 30 -5.16 23.82 5.56
C VAL A 30 -6.55 24.22 6.07
N SER A 31 -7.50 24.48 5.19
CA SER A 31 -8.87 24.85 5.54
C SER A 31 -9.79 23.64 5.77
N ALA A 32 -9.37 22.45 5.34
CA ALA A 32 -10.15 21.23 5.52
C ALA A 32 -10.14 20.76 6.98
N THR A 33 -11.33 20.48 7.50
CA THR A 33 -11.48 19.90 8.84
C THR A 33 -11.11 18.42 8.88
N ASN A 34 -10.72 17.92 10.05
CA ASN A 34 -10.42 16.48 10.21
C ASN A 34 -11.65 15.60 9.93
N ALA A 35 -12.87 16.07 10.23
CA ALA A 35 -14.10 15.37 9.90
C ALA A 35 -14.29 15.23 8.37
N GLN A 36 -14.00 16.28 7.61
CA GLN A 36 -14.03 16.22 6.13
C GLN A 36 -12.95 15.28 5.59
N ARG A 37 -11.72 15.37 6.11
CA ARG A 37 -10.60 14.47 5.72
C ARG A 37 -10.95 13.00 5.99
N LEU A 38 -11.52 12.70 7.16
CA LEU A 38 -11.94 11.34 7.52
C LEU A 38 -13.07 10.84 6.61
N SER A 39 -14.07 11.66 6.33
CA SER A 39 -15.16 11.30 5.41
C SER A 39 -14.65 10.98 4.00
N LEU A 40 -13.70 11.78 3.50
CA LEU A 40 -13.08 11.55 2.19
C LEU A 40 -12.20 10.30 2.20
N PHE A 41 -11.46 10.05 3.28
CA PHE A 41 -10.68 8.82 3.46
C PHE A 41 -11.58 7.58 3.38
N GLN A 42 -12.71 7.57 4.09
CA GLN A 42 -13.67 6.46 4.06
C GLN A 42 -14.19 6.19 2.65
N LYS A 43 -14.58 7.23 1.90
CA LYS A 43 -15.01 7.10 0.50
C LYS A 43 -13.91 6.53 -0.39
N ALA A 44 -12.66 6.98 -0.23
CA ALA A 44 -11.52 6.46 -0.98
C ALA A 44 -11.25 4.99 -0.66
N ALA A 45 -11.31 4.61 0.62
CA ALA A 45 -11.12 3.23 1.08
C ALA A 45 -12.24 2.31 0.58
N GLU A 46 -13.50 2.72 0.66
CA GLU A 46 -14.65 1.98 0.14
C GLU A 46 -14.55 1.75 -1.36
N LYS A 47 -14.17 2.80 -2.12
CA LYS A 47 -13.93 2.70 -3.56
C LYS A 47 -12.84 1.68 -3.87
N HIS A 48 -11.70 1.75 -3.15
CA HIS A 48 -10.59 0.82 -3.34
C HIS A 48 -11.01 -0.63 -3.03
N GLN A 49 -11.71 -0.87 -1.92
CA GLN A 49 -12.23 -2.20 -1.58
C GLN A 49 -13.21 -2.72 -2.63
N ASN A 50 -14.11 -1.89 -3.14
CA ASN A 50 -15.04 -2.29 -4.18
C ASN A 50 -14.30 -2.71 -5.47
N MET A 51 -13.34 -1.90 -5.93
CA MET A 51 -12.51 -2.25 -7.10
C MET A 51 -11.71 -3.54 -6.88
N TYR A 52 -11.20 -3.75 -5.66
CA TYR A 52 -10.51 -4.99 -5.32
C TYR A 52 -11.43 -6.21 -5.43
N ARG A 53 -12.67 -6.12 -4.92
CA ARG A 53 -13.69 -7.18 -5.06
C ARG A 53 -14.02 -7.46 -6.52
N LEU A 54 -14.28 -6.41 -7.30
CA LEU A 54 -14.52 -6.52 -8.75
C LEU A 54 -13.35 -7.18 -9.48
N ALA A 55 -12.11 -6.79 -9.19
CA ALA A 55 -10.93 -7.40 -9.78
C ALA A 55 -10.80 -8.89 -9.40
N MET A 56 -11.08 -9.26 -8.15
CA MET A 56 -11.06 -10.66 -7.72
C MET A 56 -12.11 -11.52 -8.44
N THR A 57 -13.28 -10.96 -8.72
CA THR A 57 -14.38 -11.64 -9.44
C THR A 57 -14.28 -11.50 -10.97
N GLY A 58 -13.11 -11.12 -11.50
CA GLY A 58 -12.88 -11.06 -12.95
C GLY A 58 -13.60 -9.92 -13.66
N SER A 59 -14.11 -8.94 -12.90
CA SER A 59 -14.79 -7.74 -13.40
C SER A 59 -13.85 -6.52 -13.48
N GLY A 60 -12.53 -6.76 -13.43
CA GLY A 60 -11.53 -5.74 -13.74
C GLY A 60 -11.40 -5.51 -15.24
N ILE A 61 -10.78 -4.40 -15.61
CA ILE A 61 -10.74 -3.94 -17.01
C ILE A 61 -9.39 -4.18 -17.69
N ASP A 62 -8.29 -4.23 -16.93
CA ASP A 62 -6.94 -4.22 -17.49
C ASP A 62 -6.61 -5.50 -18.27
N ARG A 63 -6.96 -6.69 -17.75
CA ARG A 63 -6.76 -7.94 -18.54
C ARG A 63 -7.67 -8.00 -19.75
N HIS A 64 -8.88 -7.43 -19.68
CA HIS A 64 -9.79 -7.37 -20.82
C HIS A 64 -9.21 -6.47 -21.93
N LEU A 65 -8.75 -5.26 -21.59
CA LEU A 65 -8.09 -4.35 -22.55
C LEU A 65 -6.84 -4.97 -23.16
N PHE A 66 -6.04 -5.68 -22.37
CA PHE A 66 -4.87 -6.39 -22.87
C PHE A 66 -5.24 -7.51 -23.86
N CYS A 67 -6.33 -8.25 -23.61
CA CYS A 67 -6.85 -9.23 -24.55
C CYS A 67 -7.27 -8.58 -25.88
N LEU A 68 -8.00 -7.46 -25.83
CA LEU A 68 -8.39 -6.70 -27.03
C LEU A 68 -7.16 -6.24 -27.83
N TYR A 69 -6.09 -5.81 -27.16
CA TYR A 69 -4.84 -5.45 -27.79
C TYR A 69 -4.16 -6.64 -28.49
N ILE A 70 -4.09 -7.81 -27.85
CA ILE A 70 -3.54 -9.01 -28.49
C ILE A 70 -4.34 -9.37 -29.75
N VAL A 71 -5.67 -9.35 -29.66
CA VAL A 71 -6.55 -9.63 -30.79
C VAL A 71 -6.37 -8.60 -31.90
N SER A 72 -6.24 -7.30 -31.57
CA SER A 72 -6.03 -6.26 -32.57
C SER A 72 -4.71 -6.45 -33.31
N LYS A 73 -3.63 -6.86 -32.61
CA LYS A 73 -2.35 -7.20 -33.24
C LYS A 73 -2.45 -8.43 -34.14
N TYR A 74 -3.18 -9.46 -33.72
CA TYR A 74 -3.41 -10.66 -34.53
C TYR A 74 -4.17 -10.35 -35.83
N LEU A 75 -5.18 -9.48 -35.74
CA LEU A 75 -6.01 -9.07 -36.88
C LEU A 75 -5.40 -7.93 -37.72
N SER A 76 -4.20 -7.45 -37.37
CA SER A 76 -3.60 -6.25 -37.96
C SER A 76 -4.52 -5.02 -37.93
N ALA A 77 -5.36 -4.92 -36.91
CA ALA A 77 -6.27 -3.80 -36.69
C ALA A 77 -5.60 -2.74 -35.82
N ASP A 78 -5.45 -1.53 -36.35
CA ASP A 78 -4.97 -0.40 -35.56
C ASP A 78 -6.10 0.18 -34.69
N SER A 79 -5.75 0.56 -33.47
CA SER A 79 -6.67 1.14 -32.51
C SER A 79 -5.98 2.28 -31.76
N PRO A 80 -6.23 3.54 -32.15
CA PRO A 80 -5.71 4.70 -31.41
C PRO A 80 -6.08 4.68 -29.92
N PHE A 81 -7.25 4.14 -29.59
CA PHE A 81 -7.70 3.97 -28.20
C PHE A 81 -6.80 3.00 -27.42
N LEU A 82 -6.57 1.79 -27.94
CA LEU A 82 -5.73 0.79 -27.26
C LEU A 82 -4.27 1.25 -27.18
N ASN A 83 -3.76 1.88 -28.23
CA ASN A 83 -2.41 2.47 -28.24
C ASN A 83 -2.25 3.50 -27.11
N LYS A 84 -3.24 4.39 -26.92
CA LYS A 84 -3.21 5.40 -25.86
C LYS A 84 -3.37 4.80 -24.46
N VAL A 85 -4.35 3.93 -24.25
CA VAL A 85 -4.64 3.38 -22.91
C VAL A 85 -3.51 2.50 -22.39
N LEU A 86 -2.79 1.81 -23.28
CA LEU A 86 -1.69 0.92 -22.92
C LEU A 86 -0.31 1.60 -22.93
N SER A 87 -0.20 2.83 -23.41
CA SER A 87 1.07 3.58 -23.38
C SER A 87 1.37 4.23 -22.03
N GLU A 88 0.37 4.35 -21.15
CA GLU A 88 0.52 5.01 -19.85
C GLU A 88 1.48 4.22 -18.93
N PRO A 89 2.57 4.83 -18.43
CA PRO A 89 3.54 4.14 -17.61
C PRO A 89 3.00 3.85 -16.21
N TRP A 90 3.27 2.65 -15.72
CA TRP A 90 2.97 2.24 -14.35
C TRP A 90 4.03 2.75 -13.37
N ARG A 91 4.02 4.07 -13.12
CA ARG A 91 4.98 4.75 -12.23
C ARG A 91 4.95 4.26 -10.78
N LEU A 92 3.83 3.68 -10.34
CA LEU A 92 3.73 3.03 -9.04
C LEU A 92 3.16 1.63 -9.25
N SER A 93 4.01 0.62 -9.13
CA SER A 93 3.61 -0.78 -9.15
C SER A 93 3.65 -1.33 -7.75
N THR A 94 2.51 -1.84 -7.25
CA THR A 94 2.39 -2.31 -5.88
C THR A 94 1.81 -3.71 -5.79
N SER A 95 2.21 -4.45 -4.76
CA SER A 95 1.60 -5.75 -4.44
C SER A 95 1.65 -6.02 -2.95
N GLN A 96 0.51 -6.41 -2.39
CA GLN A 96 0.47 -7.06 -1.09
C GLN A 96 0.84 -8.53 -1.27
N THR A 97 1.86 -8.99 -0.55
CA THR A 97 2.16 -10.43 -0.50
C THR A 97 1.36 -11.04 0.66
N PRO A 98 0.43 -11.97 0.40
CA PRO A 98 -0.33 -12.61 1.47
C PRO A 98 0.62 -13.46 2.33
N GLN A 99 0.59 -13.25 3.64
CA GLN A 99 1.34 -14.08 4.59
C GLN A 99 0.46 -15.29 4.96
N GLN A 100 0.79 -16.47 4.43
CA GLN A 100 -0.02 -17.70 4.61
C GLN A 100 0.37 -18.53 5.85
N GLN A 101 1.44 -18.17 6.55
CA GLN A 101 2.01 -18.86 7.69
C GLN A 101 1.69 -18.21 9.06
N LEU A 102 0.96 -17.08 9.11
CA LEU A 102 0.65 -16.38 10.37
C LEU A 102 -0.10 -17.28 11.37
N ASN A 103 -0.89 -18.24 10.89
CA ASN A 103 -1.62 -19.18 11.74
C ASN A 103 -0.78 -20.38 12.20
N LEU A 104 0.45 -20.53 11.70
CA LEU A 104 1.34 -21.66 12.01
C LEU A 104 2.29 -21.36 13.18
N VAL A 105 2.49 -20.08 13.51
CA VAL A 105 3.44 -19.63 14.52
C VAL A 105 2.85 -18.46 15.29
N ASP A 106 2.92 -18.52 16.63
CA ASP A 106 2.64 -17.35 17.47
C ASP A 106 3.73 -16.29 17.24
N ILE A 107 3.38 -15.27 16.45
CA ILE A 107 4.27 -14.18 16.06
C ILE A 107 4.71 -13.31 17.25
N ASN A 108 3.94 -13.25 18.34
CA ASN A 108 4.30 -12.49 19.53
C ASN A 108 5.35 -13.25 20.35
N LYS A 109 5.21 -14.58 20.43
CA LYS A 109 6.17 -15.44 21.12
C LYS A 109 7.45 -15.66 20.32
N PHE A 110 7.35 -15.66 18.99
CA PHE A 110 8.48 -15.94 18.11
C PHE A 110 8.66 -14.89 17.00
N PRO A 111 8.94 -13.62 17.36
CA PRO A 111 9.04 -12.52 16.40
C PRO A 111 10.14 -12.72 15.35
N LYS A 112 11.20 -13.48 15.68
CA LYS A 112 12.31 -13.80 14.77
C LYS A 112 11.91 -14.65 13.55
N TYR A 113 10.75 -15.30 13.57
CA TYR A 113 10.27 -16.09 12.43
C TYR A 113 9.43 -15.26 11.45
N VAL A 114 9.20 -13.97 11.76
CA VAL A 114 8.55 -13.04 10.84
C VAL A 114 9.60 -12.50 9.86
N GLY A 115 9.55 -12.98 8.62
CA GLY A 115 10.35 -12.42 7.53
C GLY A 115 9.77 -11.11 7.00
N ALA A 116 10.62 -10.25 6.44
CA ALA A 116 10.23 -8.98 5.83
C ALA A 116 9.44 -9.09 4.50
N GLY A 117 9.20 -10.32 4.04
CA GLY A 117 8.61 -10.60 2.73
C GLY A 117 9.62 -10.49 1.59
N GLY A 118 9.11 -10.45 0.36
CA GLY A 118 9.90 -10.26 -0.86
C GLY A 118 9.53 -8.98 -1.59
N GLY A 119 10.33 -8.60 -2.58
CA GLY A 119 10.16 -7.38 -3.36
C GLY A 119 10.39 -7.58 -4.85
N PHE A 120 10.14 -6.52 -5.62
CA PHE A 120 10.37 -6.47 -7.07
C PHE A 120 10.88 -5.07 -7.45
N GLY A 121 11.54 -4.97 -8.61
CA GLY A 121 11.98 -3.70 -9.20
C GLY A 121 10.82 -2.88 -9.80
N PRO A 122 11.01 -1.58 -10.05
CA PRO A 122 9.99 -0.76 -10.72
C PRO A 122 9.77 -1.22 -12.17
N VAL A 123 8.54 -1.06 -12.65
CA VAL A 123 8.12 -1.44 -14.02
C VAL A 123 8.18 -0.28 -15.01
N ALA A 124 8.33 0.96 -14.51
CA ALA A 124 8.61 2.15 -15.30
C ALA A 124 10.01 2.67 -14.96
N ASP A 125 10.67 3.33 -15.90
CA ASP A 125 12.00 3.89 -15.68
C ASP A 125 12.00 4.98 -14.61
N ASP A 126 10.95 5.79 -14.58
CA ASP A 126 10.71 6.88 -13.65
C ASP A 126 9.73 6.51 -12.51
N GLY A 127 9.69 5.22 -12.14
CA GLY A 127 8.72 4.70 -11.19
C GLY A 127 9.30 3.97 -9.98
N TYR A 128 8.38 3.47 -9.16
CA TYR A 128 8.63 2.71 -7.94
C TYR A 128 7.99 1.32 -7.99
N GLY A 129 8.69 0.32 -7.43
CA GLY A 129 8.15 -0.98 -7.07
C GLY A 129 7.94 -1.06 -5.56
N VAL A 130 6.72 -1.32 -5.11
CA VAL A 130 6.36 -1.36 -3.68
C VAL A 130 5.68 -2.67 -3.33
N SER A 131 6.39 -3.54 -2.64
CA SER A 131 5.80 -4.74 -2.05
C SER A 131 5.54 -4.50 -0.57
N TYR A 132 4.48 -5.07 -0.02
CA TYR A 132 4.24 -5.01 1.42
C TYR A 132 3.57 -6.27 1.96
N ILE A 133 3.81 -6.52 3.24
CA ILE A 133 3.16 -7.57 4.02
C ILE A 133 2.55 -6.95 5.27
N ILE A 134 1.39 -7.44 5.67
CA ILE A 134 0.73 -7.07 6.93
C ILE A 134 0.87 -8.28 7.84
N VAL A 135 1.43 -8.08 9.04
CA VAL A 135 1.74 -9.11 10.02
C VAL A 135 0.99 -8.82 11.31
N GLY A 136 -0.01 -9.66 11.61
CA GLY A 136 -0.91 -9.42 12.73
C GLY A 136 -1.60 -8.05 12.61
N GLU A 137 -1.77 -7.37 13.73
CA GLU A 137 -2.46 -6.08 13.81
C GLU A 137 -1.50 -4.87 13.86
N ASN A 138 -0.23 -5.11 14.16
CA ASN A 138 0.70 -4.07 14.63
C ASN A 138 2.00 -3.97 13.83
N LEU A 139 2.08 -4.61 12.66
CA LEU A 139 3.29 -4.60 11.85
C LEU A 139 2.95 -4.63 10.36
N ILE A 140 3.50 -3.67 9.61
CA ILE A 140 3.47 -3.68 8.15
C ILE A 140 4.90 -3.53 7.65
N THR A 141 5.36 -4.45 6.83
CA THR A 141 6.69 -4.37 6.22
C THR A 141 6.56 -3.97 4.77
N PHE A 142 7.39 -3.03 4.34
CA PHE A 142 7.48 -2.54 2.97
C PHE A 142 8.83 -2.91 2.36
N HIS A 143 8.83 -3.24 1.08
CA HIS A 143 10.02 -3.26 0.25
C HIS A 143 9.79 -2.26 -0.89
N ILE A 144 10.68 -1.27 -1.01
CA ILE A 144 10.54 -0.15 -1.94
C ILE A 144 11.78 -0.08 -2.84
N SER A 145 11.55 -0.10 -4.15
CA SER A 145 12.60 -0.05 -5.17
C SER A 145 12.34 1.08 -6.17
N SER A 146 13.42 1.63 -6.72
CA SER A 146 13.43 2.60 -7.83
C SER A 146 14.68 2.37 -8.69
N LYS A 147 14.75 2.98 -9.89
CA LYS A 147 15.94 2.88 -10.75
C LYS A 147 16.92 4.01 -10.47
N PHE A 148 18.21 3.68 -10.38
CA PHE A 148 19.29 4.67 -10.20
C PHE A 148 19.39 5.72 -11.31
N SER A 149 18.96 5.34 -12.52
CA SER A 149 19.04 6.18 -13.71
C SER A 149 17.95 7.24 -13.80
N SER A 150 16.92 7.21 -12.95
CA SER A 150 15.82 8.17 -13.04
C SER A 150 16.08 9.39 -12.14
N PRO A 151 16.22 10.60 -12.70
CA PRO A 151 16.54 11.82 -11.94
C PRO A 151 15.38 12.29 -11.05
N ASN A 152 14.15 11.84 -11.35
CA ASN A 152 12.94 12.15 -10.56
C ASN A 152 12.67 11.11 -9.46
N THR A 153 13.44 10.01 -9.42
CA THR A 153 13.34 8.96 -8.39
C THR A 153 14.68 8.68 -7.69
N VAL A 154 15.67 9.56 -7.89
CA VAL A 154 17.03 9.48 -7.34
C VAL A 154 17.63 10.87 -7.26
N ARG A 155 18.22 11.20 -6.09
CA ARG A 155 19.33 12.16 -6.05
C ARG A 155 20.71 11.52 -5.84
N VAL A 156 20.89 10.28 -5.36
CA VAL A 156 22.22 9.59 -5.30
C VAL A 156 22.11 8.04 -5.29
N GLN A 157 23.17 7.38 -5.79
CA GLN A 157 23.46 5.95 -6.08
C GLN A 157 23.12 4.84 -5.04
N THR A 158 22.61 3.71 -5.59
CA THR A 158 22.67 2.26 -5.22
C THR A 158 22.40 1.76 -3.80
N THR A 159 21.25 1.08 -3.51
CA THR A 159 21.05 -0.41 -3.38
C THR A 159 19.56 -0.79 -3.08
N LEU A 160 19.16 -2.08 -3.18
CA LEU A 160 17.87 -2.68 -2.76
C LEU A 160 17.57 -2.40 -1.27
N HIS A 161 16.37 -1.93 -0.89
CA HIS A 161 16.03 -1.65 0.52
C HIS A 161 14.77 -2.38 1.00
N PHE A 162 14.92 -3.09 2.13
CA PHE A 162 13.83 -3.62 2.95
C PHE A 162 13.53 -2.62 4.08
N GLN A 163 12.30 -2.12 4.16
CA GLN A 163 11.85 -1.25 5.25
C GLN A 163 10.79 -1.96 6.09
N THR A 164 11.15 -2.32 7.31
CA THR A 164 10.19 -2.88 8.27
C THR A 164 9.59 -1.74 9.09
N LEU A 165 8.29 -1.43 8.91
CA LEU A 165 7.58 -0.46 9.75
C LEU A 165 6.88 -1.20 10.89
N PHE A 166 7.57 -1.36 12.02
CA PHE A 166 6.87 -1.65 13.28
C PHE A 166 6.09 -0.41 13.70
N PHE A 167 4.89 -0.58 14.27
CA PHE A 167 4.05 0.52 14.78
C PHE A 167 4.79 1.46 15.77
N ASN A 168 5.97 1.09 16.30
CA ASN A 168 6.76 1.92 17.23
C ASN A 168 8.30 1.84 17.09
N TYR A 169 8.90 1.18 16.07
CA TYR A 169 10.37 1.11 15.97
C TYR A 169 10.88 0.93 14.53
N LEU A 170 11.97 1.61 14.19
CA LEU A 170 12.71 1.43 12.94
C LEU A 170 14.08 0.81 13.29
N SER A 171 14.48 -0.25 12.60
CA SER A 171 15.87 -0.69 12.57
C SER A 171 16.49 -0.30 11.23
N THR A 172 17.45 0.62 11.28
CA THR A 172 18.03 1.36 10.15
C THR A 172 19.15 0.58 9.45
N LEU A 173 19.17 0.57 8.13
CA LEU A 173 20.41 0.56 7.34
C LEU A 173 20.25 1.52 6.13
N CYS A 174 21.12 2.54 6.11
CA CYS A 174 21.36 3.59 5.08
C CYS A 174 20.32 4.72 4.88
N ASP A 175 20.81 5.96 5.01
CA ASP A 175 20.05 7.20 5.27
C ASP A 175 19.95 8.15 4.04
N LEU A 176 20.22 7.67 2.81
CA LEU A 176 20.50 8.58 1.67
C LEU A 176 19.79 8.27 0.34
N GLN A 177 18.77 7.39 0.29
CA GLN A 177 18.09 7.00 -0.97
C GLN A 177 16.66 7.57 -1.12
N ASP A 178 16.19 7.76 -2.35
CA ASP A 178 14.83 8.28 -2.61
C ASP A 178 13.72 7.27 -2.25
N SER A 179 13.97 5.96 -2.41
CA SER A 179 13.10 4.92 -1.86
C SER A 179 12.93 5.05 -0.35
N TYR A 180 13.98 5.50 0.36
CA TYR A 180 13.91 5.74 1.80
C TYR A 180 13.03 6.95 2.12
N ARG A 181 13.19 8.06 1.39
CA ARG A 181 12.30 9.24 1.48
C ARG A 181 10.85 8.90 1.16
N PHE A 182 10.61 8.11 0.11
CA PHE A 182 9.29 7.63 -0.24
C PHE A 182 8.69 6.78 0.88
N GLY A 183 9.49 5.91 1.51
CA GLY A 183 9.13 5.19 2.72
C GLY A 183 8.76 6.08 3.91
N GLN A 184 9.56 7.13 4.18
CA GLN A 184 9.25 8.12 5.22
C GLN A 184 7.93 8.84 4.94
N ASN A 185 7.64 9.17 3.68
CA ASN A 185 6.36 9.76 3.29
C ASN A 185 5.18 8.80 3.50
N ILE A 186 5.34 7.51 3.20
CA ILE A 186 4.33 6.48 3.51
C ILE A 186 4.09 6.43 5.02
N GLN A 187 5.15 6.38 5.82
CA GLN A 187 5.04 6.32 7.28
C GLN A 187 4.30 7.55 7.82
N LYS A 188 4.70 8.75 7.39
CA LYS A 188 4.04 10.00 7.78
C LYS A 188 2.55 9.96 7.41
N ALA A 189 2.21 9.58 6.18
CA ALA A 189 0.83 9.48 5.74
C ALA A 189 0.02 8.49 6.57
N MET A 190 0.60 7.34 6.94
CA MET A 190 -0.06 6.36 7.81
C MET A 190 -0.35 6.93 9.21
N ILE A 191 0.59 7.66 9.79
CA ILE A 191 0.41 8.34 11.08
C ILE A 191 -0.68 9.40 10.97
N ASP A 192 -0.61 10.26 9.93
CA ASP A 192 -1.59 11.32 9.69
C ASP A 192 -3.00 10.73 9.56
N ILE A 193 -3.18 9.64 8.79
CA ILE A 193 -4.45 8.92 8.68
C ILE A 193 -4.90 8.39 10.04
N GLN A 194 -4.00 7.78 10.82
CA GLN A 194 -4.34 7.28 12.15
C GLN A 194 -4.84 8.38 13.09
N THR A 195 -4.27 9.59 13.00
CA THR A 195 -4.73 10.72 13.83
C THR A 195 -6.18 11.12 13.53
N LEU A 196 -6.65 10.93 12.29
CA LEU A 196 -8.06 11.20 11.93
C LEU A 196 -9.03 10.32 12.71
N PHE A 197 -8.64 9.08 13.05
CA PHE A 197 -9.48 8.12 13.79
C PHE A 197 -9.41 8.28 15.31
N ARG A 198 -8.35 8.92 15.84
CA ARG A 198 -8.20 9.12 17.29
C ARG A 198 -9.11 10.23 17.84
N LEU A 199 -9.50 11.18 17.00
CA LEU A 199 -10.35 12.32 17.40
C LEU A 199 -11.79 11.92 17.76
N ASP A 200 -12.26 10.76 17.30
CA ASP A 200 -13.55 10.21 17.73
C ASP A 200 -13.46 9.48 19.09
N GLN A 201 -12.25 9.09 19.54
CA GLN A 201 -12.06 8.45 20.84
C GLN A 201 -11.98 9.43 22.01
N ASP A 202 -11.56 10.68 21.80
CA ASP A 202 -11.58 11.72 22.84
C ASP A 202 -13.00 12.17 23.24
N LYS A 203 -14.05 11.69 22.55
CA LYS A 203 -15.46 11.85 22.96
C LYS A 203 -15.99 10.70 23.81
N LYS A 204 -15.19 9.66 24.06
CA LYS A 204 -15.49 8.62 25.04
C LYS A 204 -14.43 8.71 26.14
N THR A 205 -14.82 9.26 27.28
CA THR A 205 -14.02 9.22 28.51
C THR A 205 -13.46 7.81 28.70
N PRO A 206 -12.13 7.62 28.72
CA PRO A 206 -11.58 6.35 29.15
C PRO A 206 -11.82 6.25 30.66
N GLU A 207 -12.65 5.29 31.08
CA GLU A 207 -12.62 4.82 32.46
C GLU A 207 -11.20 4.29 32.72
N TYR A 208 -10.42 5.09 33.44
CA TYR A 208 -9.13 4.66 33.95
C TYR A 208 -9.35 3.46 34.87
N LEU A 209 -8.90 2.29 34.43
CA LEU A 209 -8.64 1.16 35.31
C LEU A 209 -7.59 1.60 36.33
N HIS A 210 -8.05 2.02 37.50
CA HIS A 210 -7.24 2.13 38.70
C HIS A 210 -6.69 0.74 39.05
N LEU A 211 -5.48 0.44 38.58
CA LEU A 211 -4.64 -0.58 39.21
C LEU A 211 -4.21 -0.03 40.57
N GLN A 212 -5.02 -0.31 41.60
CA GLN A 212 -4.59 -0.12 42.98
C GLN A 212 -3.46 -1.11 43.27
N ASN A 213 -2.28 -0.56 43.53
CA ASN A 213 -1.19 -1.25 44.21
C ASN A 213 -1.68 -1.76 45.57
N GLY A 214 -1.87 -3.07 45.68
CA GLY A 214 -2.17 -3.76 46.93
C GLY A 214 -1.08 -4.77 47.27
N LYS A 215 -0.06 -4.35 48.01
CA LYS A 215 0.80 -5.24 48.80
C LYS A 215 -0.05 -6.07 49.77
N LYS A 216 0.28 -7.35 49.93
CA LYS A 216 0.15 -8.20 51.14
C LYS A 216 0.88 -9.52 50.80
N HIS A 217 2.04 -9.87 51.37
CA HIS A 217 2.19 -10.58 52.66
C HIS A 217 0.94 -11.45 52.94
N ILE A 218 1.00 -12.77 52.75
CA ILE A 218 1.75 -13.79 53.50
C ILE A 218 2.07 -14.95 52.54
#